data_AF-A0A832SVX3-F1
#
_entry.id   AF-A0A832SVX3-F1
#
_cell.length_a   1.000
_cell.length_b   1.000
_cell.length_c   1.000
_cell.angle_alpha   90.00
_cell.angle_beta   90.00
_cell.angle_gamma   90.00
#
_symmetry.space_group_name_H-M   'P 1'
#
loop_
_entity.id
_entity.type
_entity.pdbx_description
1 polymer ?
#
loop_
_entity_poly.entity_id
_entity_poly.type
_entity_poly.pdbx_seq_one_letter_code
_entity_poly.pdbx_strand_id
1 'polypeptide(L)'
;AEFRSCIGYCKPKCEPKTFLGTVAGEILSEEKGSNGFAYDPLFYVEKYDKTFGELTTDEKNECSHRRISMEKFAKWYSESES
;
A
#
# COMPACT_ATOMS: atom_id res chain seq x y z
N ALA A 1 -5.77 12.10 -4.69
CA ALA A 1 -6.40 10.80 -4.36
C ALA A 1 -5.44 9.96 -3.52
N GLU A 2 -5.90 8.87 -2.92
CA GLU A 2 -5.04 8.03 -2.09
C GLU A 2 -5.48 6.57 -2.08
N PHE A 3 -4.50 5.67 -2.10
CA PHE A 3 -4.71 4.27 -1.74
C PHE A 3 -4.38 4.06 -0.27
N ARG A 4 -5.25 3.34 0.44
CA ARG A 4 -5.09 3.02 1.87
C ARG A 4 -5.18 1.52 2.10
N SER A 5 -4.30 0.99 2.96
CA SER A 5 -4.38 -0.37 3.51
C SER A 5 -4.32 -0.30 5.02
N CYS A 6 -5.20 -1.03 5.70
CA CYS A 6 -5.18 -1.19 7.14
C CYS A 6 -4.98 -2.68 7.48
N ILE A 7 -3.94 -2.99 8.25
CA ILE A 7 -3.77 -4.30 8.86
C ILE A 7 -4.27 -4.21 10.30
N GLY A 8 -5.13 -5.14 10.70
CA GLY A 8 -5.60 -5.28 12.08
C GLY A 8 -4.98 -6.51 12.74
N TYR A 9 -4.52 -6.35 13.98
CA TYR A 9 -4.01 -7.44 14.81
C TYR A 9 -4.73 -7.47 16.15
N CYS A 10 -5.18 -8.65 16.60
CA CYS A 10 -5.90 -8.80 17.84
C CYS A 10 -5.46 -10.08 18.57
N LYS A 11 -4.98 -9.93 19.82
CA LYS A 11 -4.77 -11.05 20.75
C LYS A 11 -6.01 -11.24 21.61
N PRO A 12 -6.31 -12.47 22.08
CA PRO A 12 -7.41 -12.68 23.01
C PRO A 12 -7.31 -11.74 24.22
N LYS A 13 -8.44 -11.09 24.57
CA LYS A 13 -8.54 -10.14 25.69
C LYS A 13 -7.70 -8.86 25.55
N CYS A 14 -7.22 -8.53 24.35
CA CYS A 14 -6.55 -7.26 24.07
C CYS A 14 -7.37 -6.43 23.08
N GLU A 15 -7.23 -5.11 23.16
CA GLU A 15 -7.78 -4.21 22.15
C GLU A 15 -7.09 -4.45 20.79
N PRO A 16 -7.84 -4.42 19.67
CA PRO A 16 -7.26 -4.52 18.34
C PRO A 16 -6.29 -3.37 18.08
N LYS A 17 -5.15 -3.69 17.48
CA LYS A 17 -4.18 -2.71 16.98
C LYS A 17 -4.23 -2.64 15.47
N THR A 18 -4.16 -1.43 14.93
CA THR A 18 -4.25 -1.20 13.49
C THR A 18 -2.99 -0.53 12.94
N PHE A 19 -2.66 -0.85 11.69
CA PHE A 19 -1.48 -0.36 11.00
C PHE A 19 -1.90 0.16 9.63
N LEU A 20 -1.91 1.49 9.49
CA LEU A 20 -2.31 2.16 8.26
C LEU A 20 -1.10 2.41 7.35
N GLY A 21 -1.19 1.96 6.10
CA GLY A 21 -0.30 2.33 5.01
C GLY A 21 -1.07 3.14 3.98
N THR A 22 -0.49 4.24 3.52
CA THR A 22 -1.10 5.15 2.56
C THR A 22 -0.11 5.48 1.44
N VAL A 23 -0.61 5.63 0.23
CA VAL A 23 0.12 6.22 -0.89
C VAL A 23 -0.76 7.30 -1.49
N ALA A 24 -0.25 8.52 -1.55
CA ALA A 24 -0.89 9.62 -2.25
C ALA A 24 -0.60 9.53 -3.74
N GLY A 25 -1.56 9.97 -4.55
CA GLY A 25 -1.44 10.00 -5.99
C GLY A 25 -2.55 10.83 -6.64
N GLU A 26 -2.51 10.90 -7.95
CA GLU A 26 -3.46 11.63 -8.78
C GLU A 26 -4.24 10.65 -9.66
N ILE A 27 -5.46 11.04 -10.04
CA ILE A 27 -6.26 10.24 -10.97
C ILE A 27 -6.11 10.87 -12.34
N LEU A 28 -5.54 10.11 -13.27
CA LEU A 28 -5.42 10.53 -14.66
C LEU A 28 -6.78 10.45 -15.37
N SER A 29 -6.91 11.18 -16.47
CA SER A 29 -8.08 11.11 -17.35
C SER A 29 -8.07 9.91 -18.30
N GLU A 30 -6.90 9.28 -18.49
CA GLU A 30 -6.69 8.15 -19.39
C GLU A 30 -5.84 7.07 -18.71
N GLU A 31 -6.16 5.80 -18.97
CA GLU A 31 -5.43 4.66 -18.43
C GLU A 31 -4.02 4.57 -19.05
N LYS A 32 -3.02 4.30 -18.21
CA LYS A 32 -1.65 4.00 -18.62
C LYS A 32 -1.17 2.71 -17.98
N GLY A 33 -0.52 1.86 -18.77
CA GLY A 33 -0.04 0.55 -18.35
C GLY A 33 -1.16 -0.50 -18.26
N SER A 34 -0.76 -1.77 -18.26
CA SER A 34 -1.66 -2.94 -18.27
C SER A 34 -1.42 -3.89 -17.10
N ASN A 35 -0.49 -3.55 -16.20
CA ASN A 35 -0.23 -4.33 -15.00
C ASN A 35 -1.22 -3.96 -13.89
N GLY A 36 -1.21 -4.74 -12.81
CA GLY A 36 -2.05 -4.47 -11.64
C GLY A 36 -3.52 -4.79 -11.90
N PHE A 37 -4.42 -4.06 -11.24
CA PHE A 37 -5.86 -4.26 -11.30
C PHE A 37 -6.63 -2.97 -10.97
N ALA A 38 -7.91 -2.94 -11.37
CA ALA A 38 -8.86 -1.87 -11.05
C ALA A 38 -8.30 -0.48 -11.38
N TYR A 39 -8.10 0.38 -10.37
CA TYR A 39 -7.70 1.77 -10.55
C TYR A 39 -6.20 1.96 -10.82
N ASP A 40 -5.40 0.89 -10.80
CA ASP A 40 -3.96 0.98 -10.99
C ASP A 40 -3.56 1.73 -12.26
N PRO A 41 -4.17 1.50 -13.44
CA PRO A 41 -3.82 2.23 -14.66
C PRO A 41 -4.16 3.73 -14.63
N LEU A 42 -5.00 4.19 -13.72
CA LEU A 42 -5.38 5.60 -13.57
C LEU A 42 -4.65 6.28 -12.41
N PHE A 43 -4.09 5.52 -11.47
CA PHE A 43 -3.53 6.04 -10.25
C PHE A 43 -2.06 6.40 -10.44
N TYR A 44 -1.80 7.67 -10.77
CA TYR A 44 -0.46 8.23 -10.96
C TYR A 44 0.23 8.52 -9.62
N VAL A 45 1.49 8.11 -9.51
CA VAL A 45 2.32 8.36 -8.33
C VAL A 45 3.56 9.15 -8.74
N GLU A 46 3.58 10.42 -8.37
CA GLU A 46 4.64 11.40 -8.71
C GLU A 46 6.04 10.87 -8.39
N LYS A 47 6.22 10.21 -7.24
CA LYS A 47 7.51 9.63 -6.83
C LYS A 47 8.11 8.65 -7.86
N TYR A 48 7.27 7.98 -8.66
CA TYR A 48 7.71 6.98 -9.64
C TYR A 48 7.54 7.47 -11.08
N ASP A 49 6.98 8.67 -11.27
CA ASP A 49 6.57 9.22 -12.56
C ASP A 49 5.80 8.21 -13.44
N LYS A 50 4.95 7.41 -12.78
CA LYS A 50 4.25 6.27 -13.38
C LYS A 50 2.91 6.08 -12.68
N THR A 51 1.94 5.50 -13.39
CA THR A 51 0.77 4.90 -12.76
C THR A 51 1.13 3.58 -12.10
N PHE A 52 0.31 3.12 -11.15
CA PHE A 52 0.46 1.77 -10.63
C PHE A 52 0.27 0.68 -11.69
N GLY A 53 -0.45 0.96 -12.79
CA GLY A 53 -0.62 0.06 -13.92
C GLY A 53 0.63 -0.04 -14.81
N GLU A 54 1.55 0.92 -14.72
CA GLU A 54 2.84 0.90 -15.43
C GLU A 54 3.94 0.20 -14.61
N LEU A 55 3.78 0.06 -13.30
CA LEU A 55 4.72 -0.66 -12.45
C LEU A 55 4.59 -2.17 -12.64
N THR A 56 5.71 -2.87 -12.63
CA THR A 56 5.74 -4.32 -12.43
C THR A 56 5.25 -4.68 -11.03
N THR A 57 4.86 -5.94 -10.83
CA THR A 57 4.46 -6.45 -9.52
C THR A 57 5.54 -6.21 -8.46
N ASP A 58 6.81 -6.39 -8.83
CA ASP A 58 7.94 -6.24 -7.90
C ASP A 58 8.15 -4.78 -7.52
N GLU A 59 8.21 -3.86 -8.50
CA GLU A 59 8.30 -2.40 -8.22
C GLU A 59 7.14 -1.95 -7.32
N LYS A 60 5.91 -2.39 -7.61
CA LYS A 60 4.74 -2.02 -6.80
C LYS A 60 4.82 -2.60 -5.39
N ASN A 61 5.34 -3.82 -5.24
CA ASN A 61 5.48 -4.46 -3.93
C ASN A 61 6.48 -3.75 -3.03
N GLU A 62 7.45 -3.02 -3.57
CA GLU A 62 8.40 -2.23 -2.78
C GLU A 62 7.77 -0.94 -2.21
N CYS A 63 6.74 -0.40 -2.86
CA CYS A 63 6.23 0.93 -2.53
C CYS A 63 4.74 1.04 -2.21
N SER A 64 3.97 -0.04 -2.34
CA SER A 64 2.52 0.03 -2.18
C SER A 64 2.08 0.37 -0.76
N HIS A 65 0.88 0.94 -0.65
CA HIS A 65 0.16 1.14 0.61
C HIS A 65 0.07 -0.15 1.46
N ARG A 66 -0.05 -1.33 0.82
CA ARG A 66 -0.01 -2.64 1.49
C ARG A 66 1.38 -2.98 2.05
N ARG A 67 2.44 -2.68 1.32
CA ARG A 67 3.82 -2.86 1.82
C ARG A 67 4.05 -2.01 3.06
N ILE A 68 3.62 -0.75 3.02
CA ILE A 68 3.77 0.19 4.14
C ILE A 68 3.00 -0.27 5.39
N SER A 69 1.74 -0.72 5.25
CA SER A 69 0.98 -1.24 6.40
C SER A 69 1.62 -2.51 6.96
N MET A 70 2.13 -3.39 6.10
CA MET A 70 2.83 -4.62 6.49
C MET A 70 4.14 -4.35 7.23
N GLU A 71 4.97 -3.43 6.74
CA GLU A 71 6.21 -3.04 7.43
C GLU A 71 5.94 -2.47 8.82
N LYS A 72 4.93 -1.61 8.96
CA LYS A 72 4.51 -1.06 10.25
C LYS A 72 4.07 -2.17 11.21
N PHE A 73 3.26 -3.11 10.72
CA PHE A 73 2.84 -4.26 11.51
C PHE A 73 4.04 -5.14 11.91
N ALA A 74 4.89 -5.53 10.95
CA ALA A 74 6.01 -6.43 11.16
C ALA A 74 7.01 -5.86 12.17
N LYS A 75 7.34 -4.57 12.04
CA LYS A 75 8.20 -3.85 12.98
C LYS A 75 7.61 -3.88 14.40
N TRP A 76 6.34 -3.50 14.53
CA TRP A 76 5.68 -3.52 15.83
C TRP A 76 5.64 -4.93 16.42
N TYR A 77 5.35 -5.93 15.60
CA TYR A 77 5.23 -7.31 16.04
C TYR A 77 6.57 -7.86 16.54
N SER A 78 7.67 -7.64 15.81
CA SER A 78 9.01 -8.09 16.23
C SER A 78 9.48 -7.43 17.52
N GLU A 79 9.14 -6.16 17.72
CA GLU A 79 9.46 -5.39 18.93
C GLU A 79 8.59 -5.78 20.13
N SER A 80 7.40 -6.36 19.89
CA SER A 80 6.44 -6.72 20.95
C SER A 80 6.56 -8.16 21.44
N GLU A 81 7.25 -9.02 20.68
CA GLU A 81 7.55 -10.41 21.03
C GLU A 81 8.98 -10.61 21.60
N SER A 82 9.77 -9.53 21.67
CA SER A 82 11.09 -9.49 22.32
C SER A 82 10.97 -9.00 23.76
#